data_AF-A0A2N2Z9P4-F1
#
_entry.id   AF-A0A2N2Z9P4-F1
#
_cell.length_a   1.000
_cell.length_b   1.000
_cell.length_c   1.000
_cell.angle_alpha   90.00
_cell.angle_beta   90.00
_cell.angle_gamma   90.00
#
_symmetry.space_group_name_H-M   'P 1'
#
loop_
_entity.id
_entity.type
_entity.pdbx_description
1 polymer ?
#
loop_
_entity_poly.entity_id
_entity_poly.type
_entity_poly.pdbx_seq_one_letter_code
_entity_poly.pdbx_strand_id
1 'polypeptide(L)'
;MLELLTKLDTDLFLYLNGLNAPFWDPIMIYFSGKIEWVPLYLILVYFMYTKFGWRMVWPLLGVALVVTLADQTSVHLFKNVFERLRPCHNPEIKDL
;
A
#
# COMPACT_ATOMS: atom_id res chain seq x y z
N MET A 1 -23.67 14.95 -0.29
CA MET A 1 -22.98 14.05 0.67
C MET A 1 -21.72 13.47 0.04
N LEU A 2 -21.80 12.81 -1.12
CA LEU A 2 -20.62 12.36 -1.87
C LEU A 2 -19.66 13.50 -2.21
N GLU A 3 -20.16 14.64 -2.69
CA GLU A 3 -19.32 15.82 -2.98
C GLU A 3 -18.60 16.36 -1.74
N LEU A 4 -19.22 16.31 -0.57
CA LEU A 4 -18.60 16.73 0.69
C LEU A 4 -17.46 15.78 1.07
N LEU A 5 -17.65 14.47 0.88
CA LEU A 5 -16.60 13.47 1.10
C LEU A 5 -15.44 13.65 0.13
N THR A 6 -15.73 13.88 -1.16
CA THR A 6 -14.70 14.14 -2.18
C THR A 6 -13.91 15.40 -1.85
N LYS A 7 -14.60 16.48 -1.44
CA LYS A 7 -13.95 17.72 -1.04
C LYS A 7 -13.06 17.51 0.20
N LEU A 8 -13.57 16.81 1.21
CA LEU A 8 -12.79 16.52 2.42
C LEU A 8 -11.55 15.67 2.11
N ASP A 9 -11.67 14.65 1.25
CA ASP A 9 -10.55 13.82 0.78
C ASP A 9 -9.46 14.67 0.10
N THR A 10 -9.86 15.57 -0.80
CA THR A 10 -8.95 16.48 -1.50
C THR A 10 -8.29 17.49 -0.54
N ASP A 11 -9.07 18.16 0.31
CA ASP A 11 -8.57 19.16 1.25
C ASP A 11 -7.57 18.54 2.23
N LEU A 12 -7.88 17.33 2.73
CA LEU A 12 -6.99 16.59 3.63
C LEU A 12 -5.71 16.13 2.92
N PHE A 13 -5.81 15.67 1.67
CA PHE A 13 -4.64 15.32 0.86
C PHE A 13 -3.71 16.52 0.67
N LEU A 14 -4.26 17.68 0.24
CA LEU A 14 -3.49 18.90 0.02
C LEU A 14 -2.86 19.42 1.32
N TYR A 15 -3.61 19.37 2.43
CA TYR A 15 -3.09 19.74 3.74
C TYR A 15 -1.88 18.87 4.13
N LEU A 16 -1.99 17.54 4.02
CA LEU A 16 -0.88 16.63 4.36
C LEU A 16 0.30 16.78 3.40
N ASN A 17 0.04 16.97 2.10
CA ASN A 17 1.10 17.16 1.11
C ASN A 17 1.84 18.49 1.31
N GLY A 18 1.14 19.54 1.78
CA GLY A 18 1.74 20.83 2.14
C GLY A 18 2.61 20.79 3.40
N LEU A 19 2.52 19.72 4.21
CA LEU A 19 3.42 19.45 5.34
C LEU A 19 4.67 18.68 4.92
N ASN A 20 4.93 18.55 3.61
CA ASN A 20 6.14 17.92 3.13
C ASN A 20 7.40 18.63 3.67
N ALA A 21 8.47 17.86 3.83
CA ALA A 21 9.77 18.42 4.18
C ALA A 21 10.83 17.69 3.37
N PRO A 22 11.78 18.41 2.73
CA PRO A 22 12.82 17.80 1.90
C PRO A 22 13.66 16.73 2.62
N PHE A 23 13.74 16.82 3.95
CA PHE A 23 14.39 15.83 4.80
C PHE A 23 13.67 14.47 4.79
N TRP A 24 12.34 14.46 4.73
CA TRP A 24 11.54 13.24 4.80
C TRP A 24 11.38 12.55 3.44
N ASP A 25 11.55 13.26 2.32
CA ASP A 25 11.34 12.69 0.98
C ASP A 25 12.17 11.43 0.69
N PRO A 26 13.50 11.40 0.97
CA PRO A 26 14.29 10.20 0.76
C PRO A 26 13.84 9.03 1.65
N ILE A 27 13.37 9.34 2.87
CA ILE A 27 12.87 8.35 3.82
C ILE A 27 11.57 7.73 3.27
N MET A 28 10.63 8.56 2.81
CA MET A 28 9.37 8.09 2.24
C MET A 28 9.58 7.23 0.98
N ILE A 29 10.54 7.60 0.13
CA ILE A 29 10.92 6.80 -1.04
C ILE A 29 11.52 5.46 -0.61
N TYR A 30 12.45 5.45 0.35
CA TYR A 30 13.08 4.23 0.86
C TYR A 30 12.04 3.25 1.42
N PHE A 31 11.11 3.73 2.26
CA PHE A 31 10.05 2.89 2.83
C PHE A 31 9.07 2.34 1.78
N SER A 32 8.89 3.06 0.66
CA SER A 32 8.02 2.63 -0.44
C SER A 32 8.67 1.59 -1.35
N GLY A 33 9.99 1.41 -1.27
CA GLY A 33 10.71 0.43 -2.06
C GLY A 33 10.40 -1.01 -1.62
N LYS A 34 10.46 -1.95 -2.57
CA LYS A 34 10.09 -3.36 -2.32
C LYS A 34 11.24 -4.20 -1.76
N ILE A 35 12.47 -3.84 -2.10
CA ILE A 35 13.67 -4.64 -1.81
C ILE A 35 14.11 -4.41 -0.36
N GLU A 36 13.86 -3.21 0.13
CA GLU A 36 14.15 -2.71 1.47
C GLU A 36 13.47 -3.56 2.56
N TRP A 37 12.35 -4.21 2.23
CA TRP A 37 11.61 -5.10 3.12
C TRP A 37 12.07 -6.56 3.07
N VAL A 38 12.97 -6.95 2.15
CA VAL A 38 13.50 -8.32 2.06
C VAL A 38 14.11 -8.80 3.39
N PRO A 39 14.93 -8.01 4.12
CA PRO A 39 15.44 -8.42 5.43
C PRO A 39 14.33 -8.75 6.43
N LEU A 40 13.25 -7.95 6.46
CA LEU A 40 12.11 -8.22 7.32
C LEU A 40 11.43 -9.55 6.96
N TYR A 41 11.16 -9.79 5.67
CA TYR A 41 10.55 -11.03 5.22
C TYR A 41 11.42 -12.26 5.53
N LEU A 42 12.75 -12.14 5.38
CA LEU A 42 13.69 -13.20 5.77
C LEU A 42 13.62 -13.51 7.27
N ILE A 43 13.55 -12.49 8.12
CA ILE A 43 13.40 -12.64 9.57
C ILE A 43 12.09 -13.36 9.91
N LEU A 44 10.98 -12.98 9.26
CA LEU A 44 9.68 -13.62 9.46
C LEU A 44 9.72 -15.11 9.07
N VAL A 45 10.29 -15.42 7.89
CA VAL A 45 10.45 -16.81 7.44
C VAL A 45 11.35 -17.60 8.39
N TYR A 46 12.45 -17.00 8.87
CA TYR A 46 13.32 -17.62 9.86
C TYR A 46 12.57 -17.98 11.15
N PHE A 47 11.78 -17.05 11.72
CA PHE A 47 10.97 -17.34 12.90
C PHE A 47 9.87 -18.37 12.66
N MET A 48 9.30 -18.41 11.45
CA MET A 48 8.36 -19.46 11.08
C MET A 48 9.05 -20.83 11.01
N TYR A 49 10.27 -20.88 10.47
CA TYR A 49 11.05 -22.10 10.41
C TYR A 49 11.44 -22.60 11.80
N THR A 50 11.88 -21.72 12.71
CA THR A 50 12.24 -22.14 14.07
C THR A 50 11.04 -22.65 14.87
N LYS A 51 9.84 -22.15 14.59
CA LYS A 51 8.60 -22.57 15.27
C LYS A 51 7.94 -23.81 14.67
N PHE A 52 7.91 -23.93 13.34
CA PHE A 52 7.14 -24.95 12.62
C PHE A 52 8.01 -25.92 11.80
N GLY A 53 9.31 -25.68 11.70
CA GLY A 53 10.22 -26.41 10.81
C GLY A 53 9.73 -26.37 9.36
N TRP A 54 9.86 -27.50 8.66
CA TRP A 54 9.36 -27.67 7.30
C TRP A 54 7.84 -27.54 7.17
N ARG A 55 7.07 -27.67 8.26
CA ARG A 55 5.61 -27.47 8.23
C ARG A 55 5.22 -26.00 8.05
N MET A 56 6.17 -25.07 8.07
CA MET A 56 5.93 -23.65 7.75
C MET A 56 5.35 -23.43 6.34
N VAL A 57 5.44 -24.43 5.44
CA VAL A 57 4.83 -24.37 4.11
C VAL A 57 3.31 -24.15 4.17
N TRP A 58 2.62 -24.69 5.19
CA TRP A 58 1.17 -24.52 5.35
C TRP A 58 0.77 -23.07 5.68
N PRO A 59 1.33 -22.43 6.72
CA PRO A 59 1.05 -21.02 6.96
C PRO A 59 1.55 -20.12 5.83
N LEU A 60 2.69 -20.42 5.18
CA LEU A 60 3.16 -19.66 4.01
C LEU A 60 2.16 -19.73 2.84
N LEU A 61 1.59 -20.91 2.57
CA LEU A 61 0.55 -21.07 1.56
C LEU A 61 -0.72 -20.29 1.93
N GLY A 62 -1.09 -20.28 3.21
CA GLY A 62 -2.18 -19.44 3.70
C GLY A 62 -1.95 -17.95 3.47
N VAL A 63 -0.75 -17.45 3.78
CA VAL A 63 -0.37 -16.05 3.51
C VAL A 63 -0.43 -15.75 2.02
N ALA A 64 0.15 -16.60 1.17
CA ALA A 64 0.12 -16.43 -0.28
C ALA A 64 -1.31 -16.39 -0.83
N LEU A 65 -2.19 -17.27 -0.33
CA LEU A 65 -3.60 -17.30 -0.71
C LEU A 65 -4.32 -16.01 -0.30
N VAL A 66 -4.15 -15.55 0.94
CA VAL A 66 -4.81 -14.32 1.41
C VAL A 66 -4.31 -13.09 0.65
N VAL A 67 -3.00 -12.98 0.40
CA VAL A 67 -2.43 -11.86 -0.35
C VAL A 67 -2.94 -11.84 -1.79
N THR A 68 -2.95 -12.99 -2.46
CA THR A 68 -3.44 -13.08 -3.84
C THR A 68 -4.94 -12.79 -3.91
N LEU A 69 -5.75 -13.34 -3.01
CA LEU A 69 -7.18 -13.03 -2.96
C LEU A 69 -7.42 -11.54 -2.70
N ALA A 70 -6.72 -10.93 -1.75
CA ALA A 70 -6.87 -9.52 -1.45
C ALA A 70 -6.47 -8.61 -2.63
N ASP A 71 -5.35 -8.90 -3.29
CA ASP A 71 -4.88 -8.13 -4.45
C ASP A 71 -5.85 -8.24 -5.63
N GLN A 72 -6.24 -9.47 -5.98
CA GLN A 72 -7.17 -9.74 -7.07
C GLN A 72 -8.55 -9.13 -6.81
N THR A 73 -9.08 -9.29 -5.60
CA THR A 73 -10.38 -8.72 -5.21
C THR A 73 -10.32 -7.19 -5.28
N SER A 74 -9.25 -6.57 -4.77
CA SER A 74 -9.06 -5.12 -4.85
C SER A 74 -9.04 -4.61 -6.30
N VAL A 75 -8.37 -5.32 -7.20
CA VAL A 75 -8.30 -4.93 -8.61
C VAL A 75 -9.64 -5.14 -9.32
N HIS A 76 -10.18 -6.35 -9.28
CA HIS A 76 -11.32 -6.74 -10.11
C HIS A 76 -12.65 -6.22 -9.59
N LEU A 77 -12.85 -6.13 -8.27
CA LEU A 77 -14.12 -5.68 -7.71
C LEU A 77 -14.17 -4.18 -7.45
N PHE A 78 -13.01 -3.51 -7.32
CA PHE A 78 -12.97 -2.09 -6.98
C PHE A 78 -12.25 -1.25 -8.03
N LYS A 79 -10.95 -1.48 -8.28
CA LYS A 79 -10.16 -0.57 -9.15
C LYS A 79 -10.73 -0.47 -10.58
N ASN A 80 -11.10 -1.60 -11.17
CA ASN A 80 -11.65 -1.65 -12.53
C ASN A 80 -13.15 -1.29 -12.60
N VAL A 81 -13.83 -1.20 -11.45
CA VAL A 81 -15.27 -0.85 -11.39
C VAL A 81 -15.43 0.66 -11.22
N PHE A 82 -14.65 1.27 -10.33
CA PHE A 82 -14.78 2.68 -10.00
C PHE A 82 -13.82 3.58 -10.78
N GLU A 83 -12.73 3.03 -11.35
CA GLU A 83 -11.76 3.74 -12.20
C GLU A 83 -11.29 5.09 -11.65
N ARG A 84 -11.23 5.24 -10.32
CA ARG A 84 -10.87 6.49 -9.65
C ARG A 84 -9.43 6.88 -9.96
N LEU A 85 -9.24 8.11 -10.41
CA LEU A 85 -7.91 8.69 -10.62
C LEU A 85 -7.17 8.90 -9.28
N ARG A 86 -5.86 8.63 -9.29
CA ARG A 86 -4.98 9.00 -8.18
C ARG A 86 -4.79 10.53 -8.16
N PRO A 87 -4.51 11.16 -7.01
CA PRO A 87 -4.31 12.61 -6.91
C PRO A 87 -3.33 13.20 -7.94
N CYS A 88 -2.21 12.51 -8.21
CA CYS A 88 -1.21 12.94 -9.21
C CYS A 88 -1.70 12.93 -10.67
N HIS A 89 -2.83 12.29 -10.96
CA HIS A 89 -3.48 12.27 -12.28
C HIS A 89 -4.80 13.02 -12.29
N ASN A 90 -5.23 13.60 -11.15
CA ASN A 90 -6.48 14.33 -11.08
C ASN A 90 -6.28 15.74 -11.69
N PRO A 91 -6.96 16.08 -12.79
CA PRO A 91 -6.79 17.37 -13.47
C PRO A 91 -7.13 18.59 -12.59
N GLU A 92 -7.92 18.42 -11.54
CA GLU A 92 -8.31 19.51 -10.65
C GLU A 92 -7.19 19.95 -9.69
N ILE A 93 -6.26 19.04 -9.36
CA ILE A 93 -5.25 19.26 -8.31
C ILE A 93 -3.81 18.92 -8.73
N LYS A 94 -3.61 18.34 -9.92
CA LYS A 94 -2.29 17.91 -10.38
C LYS A 94 -1.29 19.07 -10.50
N ASP A 95 -1.77 20.27 -10.79
CA ASP A 95 -0.96 21.47 -11.02
C ASP A 95 -0.86 22.39 -9.79
N LEU A 96 -1.42 21.97 -8.65
CA LEU A 96 -1.35 22.65 -7.35
C LEU A 96 -0.19 22.11 -6.51
#